data_AF-A0A5C7KV59-F1
#
_entry.id   AF-A0A5C7KV59-F1
#
_cell.length_a   1.000
_cell.length_b   1.000
_cell.length_c   1.000
_cell.angle_alpha   90.00
_cell.angle_beta   90.00
_cell.angle_gamma   90.00
#
_symmetry.space_group_name_H-M   'P 1'
#
loop_
_entity.id
_entity.type
_entity.pdbx_description
1 polymer ?
#
loop_
_entity_poly.entity_id
_entity_poly.type
_entity_poly.pdbx_seq_one_letter_code
_entity_poly.pdbx_strand_id
1 'polypeptide(L)'
;MALTKSDLNQLSALLDLKINHQMRKVVKEEVKELVSHLPTREQFYKKMDKWMKATSTKDIEAPIHKSRHDKTETRLNRIEKHLGLSTGI
;
A
#
# COMPACT_ATOMS: atom_id res chain seq x y z
N MET A 1 53.42 -28.69 26.97
CA MET A 1 53.35 -27.42 26.20
C MET A 1 52.29 -26.55 26.86
N ALA A 2 52.68 -25.40 27.40
CA ALA A 2 51.76 -24.46 28.03
C ALA A 2 51.26 -23.47 26.96
N LEU A 3 49.94 -23.23 26.93
CA LEU A 3 49.36 -22.18 26.10
C LEU A 3 49.90 -20.82 26.53
N THR A 4 50.39 -20.04 25.58
CA THR A 4 50.88 -18.69 25.84
C THR A 4 49.70 -17.72 25.93
N LYS A 5 49.90 -16.56 26.58
CA LYS A 5 48.89 -15.48 26.58
C LYS A 5 48.48 -15.05 25.16
N SER A 6 49.39 -15.17 24.19
CA SER A 6 49.09 -14.89 22.79
C SER A 6 48.06 -15.87 22.22
N ASP A 7 48.20 -17.16 22.52
CA ASP A 7 47.28 -18.21 22.05
C ASP A 7 45.87 -18.00 22.64
N LEU A 8 45.79 -17.63 23.92
CA LEU A 8 44.52 -17.28 24.59
C LEU A 8 43.85 -16.05 23.95
N ASN A 9 44.63 -15.03 23.59
CA ASN A 9 44.10 -13.83 22.92
C ASN A 9 43.59 -14.12 21.51
N GLN A 10 44.29 -14.97 20.75
CA GLN A 10 43.85 -15.38 19.41
C GLN A 10 42.55 -16.19 19.47
N LEU A 11 42.43 -17.10 20.46
CA LEU A 11 41.21 -17.86 20.71
C LEU A 11 40.02 -16.94 21.05
N SER A 12 40.24 -15.91 21.88
CA SER A 12 39.21 -14.90 22.19
C SER A 12 38.75 -14.18 20.93
N ALA A 13 39.67 -13.70 20.10
CA ALA A 13 39.34 -13.00 18.86
C ALA A 13 38.55 -13.89 17.87
N LEU A 14 38.89 -15.17 17.78
CA LEU A 14 38.17 -16.14 16.95
C LEU A 14 36.76 -16.42 17.47
N LEU A 15 36.58 -16.49 18.79
CA LEU A 15 35.27 -16.63 19.42
C LEU A 15 34.38 -15.42 19.12
N ASP A 16 34.90 -14.20 19.28
CA ASP A 16 34.15 -12.97 19.00
C ASP A 16 33.72 -12.88 17.54
N LEU A 17 34.59 -13.30 16.61
CA LEU A 17 34.30 -13.31 15.17
C LEU A 17 33.19 -14.31 14.83
N LYS A 18 33.23 -15.50 15.45
CA LYS A 18 32.21 -16.54 15.26
C LYS A 18 30.86 -16.14 15.84
N ILE A 19 30.86 -15.56 17.05
CA ILE A 19 29.65 -15.05 17.71
C ILE A 19 29.02 -13.93 16.87
N ASN A 20 29.82 -12.96 16.40
CA ASN A 20 29.34 -11.90 15.51
C ASN A 20 28.74 -12.45 14.22
N HIS A 21 29.34 -13.48 13.63
CA HIS A 21 28.80 -14.12 12.44
C HIS A 21 27.46 -14.81 12.70
N GLN A 22 27.31 -15.49 13.84
CA GLN A 22 26.04 -16.12 14.24
C GLN A 22 24.95 -15.08 14.53
N MET A 23 25.27 -14.02 15.28
CA MET A 23 24.36 -12.90 15.55
C MET A 23 23.84 -12.27 14.24
N ARG A 24 24.72 -12.02 13.27
CA ARG A 24 24.33 -11.48 11.95
C ARG A 24 23.38 -12.40 11.18
N LYS A 25 23.52 -13.72 11.32
CA LYS A 25 22.59 -14.68 10.70
C LYS A 25 21.21 -14.62 11.35
N VAL A 26 21.14 -14.61 12.68
CA VAL A 26 19.87 -14.52 13.42
C VAL A 26 19.14 -13.22 13.05
N VAL A 27 19.83 -12.08 13.11
CA VAL A 27 19.25 -10.78 12.74
C VAL A 27 18.77 -10.78 11.28
N LYS A 28 19.51 -11.40 10.36
CA LYS A 28 19.11 -11.46 8.95
C LYS A 28 17.84 -12.30 8.75
N GLU A 29 17.69 -13.41 9.45
CA GLU A 29 16.48 -14.24 9.35
C GLU A 29 15.29 -13.55 10.02
N GLU A 30 15.45 -12.93 11.20
CA GLU A 30 14.38 -12.15 11.86
C GLU A 30 13.91 -10.97 10.99
N VAL A 31 14.84 -10.22 10.41
CA VAL A 31 14.50 -9.11 9.50
C VAL A 31 13.80 -9.64 8.24
N LYS A 32 14.24 -10.80 7.72
CA LYS A 32 13.60 -11.42 6.56
C LYS A 32 12.19 -11.88 6.87
N GLU A 33 11.94 -12.46 8.03
CA GLU A 33 10.59 -12.82 8.48
C GLU A 33 9.70 -11.58 8.61
N LEU A 34 10.17 -10.54 9.30
CA LEU A 34 9.43 -9.29 9.49
C LEU A 34 9.08 -8.58 8.17
N VAL A 35 10.00 -8.60 7.20
CA VAL A 35 9.83 -7.92 5.91
C VAL A 35 9.15 -8.82 4.87
N SER A 36 9.07 -10.14 5.09
CA SER A 36 8.46 -11.09 4.12
C SER A 36 7.00 -10.80 3.82
N HIS A 37 6.27 -10.22 4.78
CA HIS A 37 4.87 -9.84 4.65
C HIS A 37 4.67 -8.46 4.03
N LEU A 38 5.73 -7.67 3.90
CA LEU A 38 5.66 -6.35 3.29
C LEU A 38 5.67 -6.48 1.76
N PRO A 39 4.80 -5.74 1.06
CA PRO A 39 4.82 -5.71 -0.39
C PRO A 39 6.17 -5.19 -0.87
N THR A 40 6.66 -5.75 -1.97
CA THR A 40 7.84 -5.17 -2.63
C THR A 40 7.53 -3.77 -3.13
N ARG A 41 8.57 -2.95 -3.32
CA ARG A 41 8.45 -1.59 -3.85
C ARG A 41 7.56 -1.54 -5.11
N GLU A 42 7.79 -2.44 -6.05
CA GLU A 42 6.99 -2.52 -7.29
C GLU A 42 5.53 -2.90 -7.03
N GLN A 43 5.27 -3.86 -6.13
CA GLN A 43 3.91 -4.27 -5.78
C GLN A 43 3.13 -3.14 -5.10
N PHE A 44 3.81 -2.35 -4.26
CA PHE A 44 3.24 -1.17 -3.62
C PHE A 44 2.80 -0.14 -4.67
N TYR A 45 3.69 0.27 -5.57
CA TYR A 45 3.37 1.27 -6.60
C TYR A 45 2.31 0.77 -7.58
N LYS A 46 2.34 -0.52 -7.98
CA LYS A 46 1.27 -1.11 -8.82
C LYS A 46 -0.09 -1.06 -8.14
N LYS A 47 -0.17 -1.35 -6.84
CA LYS A 47 -1.43 -1.20 -6.09
C LYS A 47 -1.86 0.26 -6.04
N MET A 48 -0.94 1.17 -5.72
CA MET A 48 -1.22 2.61 -5.65
C MET A 48 -1.76 3.17 -6.97
N ASP A 49 -1.13 2.84 -8.10
CA ASP A 49 -1.59 3.25 -9.44
C ASP A 49 -2.99 2.73 -9.75
N LYS A 50 -3.29 1.49 -9.35
CA LYS A 50 -4.63 0.91 -9.52
C LYS A 50 -5.67 1.69 -8.74
N TRP A 51 -5.39 2.03 -7.48
CA TRP A 51 -6.28 2.83 -6.65
C TRP A 51 -6.49 4.22 -7.22
N MET A 52 -5.40 4.91 -7.59
CA MET A 52 -5.45 6.23 -8.22
C MET A 52 -6.33 6.24 -9.47
N LYS A 53 -6.14 5.28 -10.38
CA LYS A 53 -6.98 5.15 -11.59
C LYS A 53 -8.46 4.91 -11.25
N ALA A 54 -8.73 4.09 -10.25
CA ALA A 54 -10.11 3.82 -9.81
C ALA A 54 -10.78 5.04 -9.18
N THR A 55 -10.02 5.89 -8.48
CA THR A 55 -10.54 7.15 -7.92
C THR A 55 -10.74 8.19 -9.02
N SER A 56 -9.76 8.38 -9.90
CA SER A 56 -9.87 9.34 -11.01
C SER A 56 -11.02 9.03 -11.97
N THR A 57 -11.31 7.75 -12.24
CA THR A 57 -12.46 7.36 -13.05
C THR A 57 -13.79 7.72 -12.36
N LYS A 58 -13.93 7.46 -11.06
CA LYS A 58 -15.11 7.86 -10.29
C LYS A 58 -15.29 9.38 -10.22
N ASP A 59 -14.21 10.13 -10.05
CA ASP A 59 -14.25 11.59 -9.99
C ASP A 59 -14.66 12.22 -11.33
N ILE A 60 -14.36 11.55 -12.46
CA ILE A 60 -14.80 11.96 -13.80
C ILE A 60 -16.24 11.52 -14.07
N GLU A 61 -16.63 10.32 -13.64
CA GLU A 61 -17.97 9.77 -13.88
C GLU A 61 -19.06 10.48 -13.07
N ALA A 62 -18.79 10.82 -11.80
CA ALA A 62 -19.74 11.49 -10.92
C ALA A 62 -20.34 12.80 -11.48
N PRO A 63 -19.55 13.77 -11.99
CA PRO A 63 -20.10 15.00 -12.60
C PRO A 63 -20.84 14.73 -13.90
N ILE A 64 -20.46 13.71 -14.69
CA ILE A 64 -21.18 13.32 -15.90
C ILE A 64 -22.57 12.78 -15.55
N HIS A 65 -22.66 11.92 -14.53
CA HIS A 65 -23.93 11.39 -14.05
C HIS A 65 -24.83 12.49 -13.47
N LYS A 66 -24.27 13.43 -12.70
CA LYS A 66 -25.01 14.59 -12.19
C LYS A 66 -25.56 15.47 -13.32
N SER A 67 -24.72 15.84 -14.30
CA SER A 67 -25.16 16.63 -15.45
C SER A 67 -26.26 15.96 -16.28
N ARG A 68 -26.21 14.63 -16.42
CA ARG A 68 -27.26 13.85 -17.10
C ARG A 68 -28.56 13.83 -16.28
N HIS A 69 -28.48 13.72 -14.96
CA HIS A 69 -29.65 13.78 -14.08
C HIS A 69 -30.34 15.13 -14.19
N ASP A 70 -29.60 16.23 -14.03
CA ASP A 70 -30.13 17.61 -14.07
C ASP A 70 -30.86 17.90 -15.41
N LYS A 71 -30.30 17.42 -16.53
CA LYS A 71 -30.91 17.54 -17.86
C LYS A 71 -32.21 16.74 -17.97
N THR A 72 -32.23 15.54 -17.42
CA THR A 72 -33.42 14.66 -17.45
C THR A 72 -34.52 15.24 -16.57
N GLU A 73 -34.18 15.71 -15.38
CA GLU A 73 -35.08 16.35 -14.42
C GLU A 73 -35.68 17.65 -15.01
N THR A 74 -34.86 18.49 -15.63
CA THR A 74 -35.35 19.70 -16.31
C THR A 74 -36.34 19.38 -17.44
N ARG A 75 -36.10 18.29 -18.19
CA ARG A 75 -37.01 17.84 -19.25
C ARG A 75 -38.31 17.29 -18.68
N LEU A 76 -38.25 16.51 -17.61
CA LEU A 76 -39.42 15.98 -16.92
C LEU A 76 -40.28 17.12 -16.37
N ASN A 77 -39.69 18.08 -15.66
CA ASN A 77 -40.41 19.26 -15.16
C ASN A 77 -41.12 20.05 -16.27
N ARG A 78 -40.49 20.17 -17.46
CA ARG A 78 -41.12 20.81 -18.62
C ARG A 78 -42.33 20.04 -19.13
N ILE A 79 -42.21 18.70 -19.21
CA ILE A 79 -43.29 17.81 -19.65
C ILE A 79 -44.44 17.82 -18.64
N GLU A 80 -44.15 17.70 -17.34
CA GLU A 80 -45.14 17.75 -16.27
C GLU A 80 -45.93 19.06 -16.29
N LYS A 81 -45.24 20.19 -16.48
CA LYS A 81 -45.88 21.50 -16.62
C LYS A 81 -46.78 21.58 -17.87
N HIS A 82 -46.38 20.97 -18.98
CA HIS A 82 -47.19 20.95 -20.22
C HIS A 82 -48.39 20.02 -20.11
N LEU A 83 -48.28 18.93 -19.36
CA LEU A 83 -49.36 17.97 -19.16
C LEU A 83 -50.28 18.32 -17.98
N GLY A 84 -49.99 19.41 -17.25
CA GLY A 84 -50.74 19.78 -16.04
C GLY A 84 -50.61 18.75 -14.91
N LEU A 85 -49.58 17.88 -14.98
CA LEU A 85 -49.31 16.82 -14.01
C LEU A 85 -48.48 17.32 -12.82
N SER A 86 -48.35 18.65 -12.66
CA SER A 86 -47.68 19.26 -11.50
C SER A 86 -48.44 18.87 -10.23
N THR A 87 -48.05 17.74 -9.66
CA THR A 87 -48.40 17.37 -8.29
C THR A 87 -47.55 18.26 -7.40
N GLY A 88 -48.18 19.32 -6.89
CA GLY A 88 -47.63 20.07 -5.78
C GLY A 88 -47.43 19.15 -4.58
N ILE A 89 -46.18 19.09 -4.11
CA ILE A 89 -45.81 19.01 -2.69
C ILE A 89 -44.78 20.12 -2.49
#